data_AF-A0A6D2JGZ3-F1
#
_entry.id   AF-A0A6D2JGZ3-F1
#
_cell.length_a   1.000
_cell.length_b   1.000
_cell.length_c   1.000
_cell.angle_alpha   90.00
_cell.angle_beta   90.00
_cell.angle_gamma   90.00
#
_symmetry.space_group_name_H-M   'P 1'
#
loop_
_entity.id
_entity.type
_entity.pdbx_description
1 polymer ?
#
loop_
_entity_poly.entity_id
_entity_poly.type
_entity_poly.pdbx_seq_one_letter_code
_entity_poly.pdbx_strand_id
1 'polypeptide(L)'
;MEAAPSAGRFRPEIIAQMTQIVDFLTKNNAPITINIYPFLSLYGNDDFPLNYAFFDGAQPVDDHGISYTNVFDANFDTLVSSLKAVGHGDMPIVAGDAYRLYNGQGQNKLLVGAQNVTYLQNKWCSFNPEAKDLTKLAKNIDFACTYSDCTALGYGSSCNGLDANGNASYAFNMYFQVKNQDEEACIFQGGLSLVEALKIFAFVHVITYLEE
;
A
#
# COMPACT_ATOMS: atom_id res chain seq x y z
N MET A 1 0.84 -19.74 16.71
CA MET A 1 1.07 -18.63 17.64
C MET A 1 1.93 -17.67 16.85
N GLU A 2 1.34 -16.59 16.39
CA GLU A 2 1.99 -15.58 15.55
C GLU A 2 3.28 -15.14 16.23
N ALA A 3 4.37 -15.07 15.46
CA ALA A 3 5.65 -14.63 16.01
C ALA A 3 5.51 -13.23 16.61
N ALA A 4 6.10 -13.00 17.78
CA ALA A 4 6.06 -11.68 18.42
C ALA A 4 6.75 -10.64 17.51
N PRO A 5 6.24 -9.40 17.41
CA PRO A 5 6.81 -8.38 16.52
C PRO A 5 8.32 -8.18 16.63
N SER A 6 8.86 -8.22 17.84
CA SER A 6 10.30 -8.13 18.16
C SER A 6 11.15 -9.24 17.55
N ALA A 7 10.54 -10.39 17.25
CA ALA A 7 11.18 -11.52 16.58
C ALA A 7 11.15 -11.40 15.04
N GLY A 8 10.54 -10.36 14.48
CA GLY A 8 10.35 -10.17 13.04
C GLY A 8 11.64 -10.34 12.23
N ARG A 9 11.59 -11.20 11.21
CA ARG A 9 12.66 -11.41 10.23
C ARG A 9 12.05 -11.48 8.84
N PHE A 10 12.82 -11.07 7.82
CA PHE A 10 12.47 -11.41 6.44
C PHE A 10 12.57 -12.91 6.23
N ARG A 11 11.66 -13.45 5.41
CA ARG A 11 11.63 -14.90 5.13
C ARG A 11 12.96 -15.35 4.51
N PRO A 12 13.46 -16.56 4.85
CA PRO A 12 14.77 -17.04 4.37
C PRO A 12 14.92 -17.03 2.84
N GLU A 13 13.82 -17.25 2.10
CA GLU A 13 13.80 -17.27 0.64
C GLU A 13 13.87 -15.90 -0.03
N ILE A 14 13.55 -14.82 0.70
CA ILE A 14 13.58 -13.44 0.20
C ILE A 14 14.61 -12.55 0.88
N ILE A 15 15.19 -12.97 2.01
CA ILE A 15 16.05 -12.13 2.84
C ILE A 15 17.24 -11.57 2.04
N ALA A 16 17.80 -12.35 1.11
CA ALA A 16 18.89 -11.90 0.27
C ALA A 16 18.48 -10.74 -0.65
N GLN A 17 17.31 -10.83 -1.28
CA GLN A 17 16.77 -9.81 -2.18
C GLN A 17 16.35 -8.57 -1.40
N MET A 18 15.66 -8.75 -0.27
CA MET A 18 15.27 -7.65 0.61
C MET A 18 16.49 -6.90 1.13
N THR A 19 17.54 -7.61 1.55
CA THR A 19 18.81 -6.99 1.97
C THR A 19 19.40 -6.12 0.85
N GLN A 20 19.45 -6.62 -0.39
CA GLN A 20 19.94 -5.82 -1.53
C GLN A 20 19.09 -4.57 -1.80
N ILE A 21 17.76 -4.68 -1.67
CA ILE A 21 16.85 -3.55 -1.85
C ILE A 21 17.08 -2.50 -0.76
N VAL A 22 17.13 -2.91 0.52
CA VAL A 22 17.32 -1.95 1.62
C VAL A 22 18.72 -1.34 1.60
N ASP A 23 19.74 -2.09 1.21
CA ASP A 23 21.09 -1.56 0.97
C ASP A 23 21.07 -0.47 -0.09
N PHE A 24 20.38 -0.71 -1.22
CA PHE A 24 20.25 0.26 -2.30
C PHE A 24 19.50 1.53 -1.83
N LEU A 25 18.39 1.37 -1.11
CA LEU A 25 17.60 2.49 -0.61
C LEU A 25 18.41 3.34 0.39
N THR A 26 19.07 2.70 1.35
CA THR A 26 19.95 3.38 2.32
C THR A 26 21.08 4.14 1.62
N LYS A 27 21.72 3.54 0.61
CA LYS A 27 22.82 4.16 -0.13
C LYS A 27 22.40 5.40 -0.94
N ASN A 28 21.10 5.52 -1.23
CA ASN A 28 20.51 6.65 -1.96
C ASN A 28 19.66 7.56 -1.07
N ASN A 29 19.74 7.43 0.27
CA ASN A 29 18.95 8.20 1.22
C ASN A 29 17.43 8.11 0.96
N ALA A 30 16.95 6.98 0.45
CA ALA A 30 15.56 6.73 0.14
C ALA A 30 14.85 6.00 1.29
N PRO A 31 13.57 6.31 1.57
CA PRO A 31 12.75 5.52 2.49
C PRO A 31 12.39 4.16 1.86
N ILE A 32 12.00 3.21 2.71
CA ILE A 32 11.23 2.05 2.26
C ILE A 32 9.74 2.35 2.33
N THR A 33 9.05 2.15 1.21
CA THR A 33 7.59 2.25 1.16
C THR A 33 7.00 0.86 1.34
N ILE A 34 6.06 0.72 2.27
CA ILE A 34 5.37 -0.54 2.53
C ILE A 34 3.86 -0.34 2.57
N ASN A 35 3.14 -1.35 2.11
CA ASN A 35 1.71 -1.49 2.34
C ASN A 35 1.51 -2.52 3.44
N ILE A 36 0.70 -2.19 4.46
CA ILE A 36 0.33 -3.11 5.55
C ILE A 36 -1.18 -3.33 5.44
N TYR A 37 -1.62 -4.59 5.34
CA TYR A 37 -3.03 -4.98 5.24
C TYR A 37 -3.43 -5.81 6.48
N PRO A 38 -3.91 -5.15 7.56
CA PRO A 38 -4.30 -5.81 8.82
C PRO A 38 -5.30 -6.97 8.69
N PHE A 39 -6.15 -6.91 7.67
CA PHE A 39 -7.23 -7.87 7.47
C PHE A 39 -6.77 -9.17 6.80
N LEU A 40 -5.56 -9.23 6.22
CA LEU A 40 -5.10 -10.45 5.55
C LEU A 40 -4.97 -11.62 6.53
N SER A 41 -4.63 -11.35 7.79
CA SER A 41 -4.55 -12.37 8.85
C SER A 41 -5.89 -13.10 9.11
N LEU A 42 -7.03 -12.49 8.74
CA LEU A 42 -8.35 -13.11 8.85
C LEU A 42 -8.61 -14.19 7.79
N TYR A 43 -7.86 -14.19 6.67
CA TYR A 43 -7.99 -15.20 5.63
C TYR A 43 -7.06 -16.41 5.86
N GLY A 44 -5.94 -16.20 6.56
CA GLY A 44 -4.96 -17.23 6.88
C GLY A 44 -5.21 -17.94 8.21
N ASN A 45 -6.00 -17.35 9.10
CA ASN A 45 -6.28 -17.88 10.43
C ASN A 45 -7.73 -17.57 10.86
N ASP A 46 -8.57 -18.60 10.88
CA ASP A 46 -9.99 -18.50 11.28
C ASP A 46 -10.18 -18.04 12.74
N ASP A 47 -9.17 -18.28 13.60
CA ASP A 47 -9.17 -17.87 15.02
C ASP A 47 -8.61 -16.45 15.22
N PHE A 48 -8.21 -15.76 14.16
CA PHE A 48 -7.62 -14.43 14.27
C PHE A 48 -8.65 -13.41 14.81
N PRO A 49 -8.31 -12.59 15.83
CA PRO A 49 -9.30 -11.74 16.47
C PRO A 49 -9.77 -10.62 15.54
N LEU A 50 -11.05 -10.64 15.16
CA LEU A 50 -11.65 -9.61 14.29
C LEU A 50 -11.42 -8.19 14.83
N ASN A 51 -11.63 -7.98 16.13
CA ASN A 51 -11.44 -6.67 16.74
C ASN A 51 -9.99 -6.19 16.70
N TYR A 52 -9.01 -7.11 16.59
CA TYR A 52 -7.59 -6.78 16.51
C TYR A 52 -7.20 -6.35 15.08
N ALA A 53 -7.81 -6.97 14.06
CA ALA A 53 -7.70 -6.55 12.66
C ALA A 53 -8.38 -5.19 12.38
N PHE A 54 -9.52 -4.94 13.03
CA PHE A 54 -10.37 -3.77 12.78
C PHE A 54 -10.23 -2.64 13.82
N PHE A 55 -9.24 -2.72 14.71
CA PHE A 55 -8.93 -1.67 15.71
C PHE A 55 -10.13 -1.36 16.61
N ASP A 56 -10.88 -2.39 17.01
CA ASP A 56 -12.16 -2.28 17.72
C ASP A 56 -12.09 -2.86 19.13
N GLY A 57 -11.05 -2.47 19.88
CA GLY A 57 -10.91 -2.81 21.30
C GLY A 57 -10.62 -4.30 21.55
N ALA A 58 -9.61 -4.84 20.87
CA ALA A 58 -9.13 -6.19 21.12
C ALA A 58 -8.40 -6.32 22.47
N GLN A 59 -8.26 -7.56 22.93
CA GLN A 59 -7.29 -7.87 23.99
C GLN A 59 -5.88 -7.58 23.44
N PRO A 60 -5.08 -6.76 24.14
CA PRO A 60 -3.75 -6.43 23.65
C PRO A 60 -2.83 -7.65 23.65
N VAL A 61 -1.96 -7.70 22.64
CA VAL A 61 -0.85 -8.66 22.58
C VAL A 61 0.38 -7.99 23.19
N ASP A 62 0.94 -8.59 24.25
CA ASP A 62 2.19 -8.12 24.85
C ASP A 62 3.40 -8.77 24.17
N ASP A 63 4.37 -7.92 23.82
CA ASP A 63 5.68 -8.33 23.35
C ASP A 63 6.74 -7.59 24.15
N HIS A 64 7.32 -8.28 25.13
CA HIS A 64 8.37 -7.73 26.01
C HIS A 64 7.99 -6.38 26.67
N GLY A 65 6.73 -6.22 27.08
CA GLY A 65 6.23 -4.99 27.69
C GLY A 65 5.73 -3.92 26.72
N ILE A 66 5.75 -4.19 25.41
CA ILE A 66 5.04 -3.38 24.41
C ILE A 66 3.68 -4.02 24.16
N SER A 67 2.62 -3.26 24.42
CA SER A 67 1.23 -3.74 24.30
C SER A 67 0.61 -3.28 22.97
N TYR A 68 0.47 -4.21 22.04
CA TYR A 68 -0.18 -3.96 20.75
C TYR A 68 -1.70 -4.15 20.85
N THR A 69 -2.45 -3.10 20.56
CA THR A 69 -3.93 -3.12 20.61
C THR A 69 -4.59 -3.37 19.26
N ASN A 70 -3.80 -3.36 18.18
CA ASN A 70 -4.20 -3.67 16.82
C ASN A 70 -3.04 -4.35 16.07
N VAL A 71 -3.37 -5.12 15.03
CA VAL A 71 -2.38 -5.89 14.25
C VAL A 71 -1.54 -5.01 13.31
N PHE A 72 -2.00 -3.81 12.97
CA PHE A 72 -1.21 -2.91 12.12
C PHE A 72 0.08 -2.49 12.84
N ASP A 73 -0.04 -2.04 14.09
CA ASP A 73 1.12 -1.65 14.89
C ASP A 73 2.07 -2.84 15.10
N ALA A 74 1.53 -4.03 15.33
CA ALA A 74 2.31 -5.25 15.44
C ALA A 74 3.06 -5.57 14.13
N ASN A 75 2.40 -5.49 12.97
CA ASN A 75 3.02 -5.71 11.67
C ASN A 75 4.06 -4.63 11.32
N PHE A 76 3.80 -3.38 11.72
CA PHE A 76 4.75 -2.28 11.52
C PHE A 76 6.03 -2.52 12.34
N ASP A 77 5.91 -2.86 13.61
CA ASP A 77 7.08 -3.18 14.45
C ASP A 77 7.79 -4.47 14.05
N THR A 78 7.06 -5.43 13.46
CA THR A 78 7.65 -6.61 12.82
C THR A 78 8.56 -6.21 11.66
N LEU A 79 8.14 -5.24 10.84
CA LEU A 79 8.98 -4.70 9.76
C LEU A 79 10.19 -3.96 10.32
N VAL A 80 10.00 -3.11 11.34
CA VAL A 80 11.11 -2.41 12.03
C VAL A 80 12.14 -3.41 12.55
N SER A 81 11.68 -4.48 13.21
CA SER A 81 12.54 -5.54 13.74
C SER A 81 13.26 -6.31 12.63
N SER A 82 12.58 -6.55 11.51
CA SER A 82 13.17 -7.21 10.33
C SER A 82 14.26 -6.36 9.69
N LEU A 83 14.03 -5.05 9.52
CA LEU A 83 15.02 -4.09 9.01
C LEU A 83 16.23 -3.98 9.94
N LYS A 84 15.98 -3.92 11.26
CA LYS A 84 17.05 -3.94 12.26
C LYS A 84 17.92 -5.19 12.17
N ALA A 85 17.30 -6.36 11.95
CA ALA A 85 18.02 -7.62 11.83
C ALA A 85 18.98 -7.68 10.62
N VAL A 86 18.71 -6.89 9.57
CA VAL A 86 19.60 -6.76 8.39
C VAL A 86 20.45 -5.47 8.43
N GLY A 87 20.52 -4.79 9.59
CA GLY A 87 21.40 -3.63 9.79
C GLY A 87 20.82 -2.27 9.40
N HIS A 88 19.53 -2.19 9.10
CA HIS A 88 18.84 -0.98 8.61
C HIS A 88 17.74 -0.50 9.57
N GLY A 89 17.96 -0.61 10.87
CA GLY A 89 16.95 -0.25 11.89
C GLY A 89 16.52 1.23 11.90
N ASP A 90 17.38 2.11 11.38
CA ASP A 90 17.11 3.55 11.26
C ASP A 90 16.51 3.95 9.90
N MET A 91 16.20 2.97 9.03
CA MET A 91 15.63 3.24 7.71
C MET A 91 14.26 3.92 7.84
N PRO A 92 14.05 5.09 7.20
CA PRO A 92 12.74 5.73 7.19
C PRO A 92 11.70 4.83 6.52
N ILE A 93 10.59 4.57 7.22
CA ILE A 93 9.47 3.78 6.70
C ILE A 93 8.33 4.73 6.34
N VAL A 94 7.77 4.51 5.17
CA VAL A 94 6.62 5.25 4.67
C VAL A 94 5.48 4.28 4.37
N ALA A 95 4.31 4.53 4.94
CA ALA A 95 3.11 3.75 4.63
C ALA A 95 2.53 4.23 3.30
N GLY A 96 2.40 3.31 2.33
CA GLY A 96 1.94 3.60 0.98
C GLY A 96 0.43 3.82 0.85
N ASP A 97 -0.38 3.18 1.69
CA ASP A 97 -1.84 3.24 1.63
C ASP A 97 -2.49 3.27 3.02
N ALA A 98 -3.59 4.03 3.16
CA ALA A 98 -4.49 4.00 4.31
C ALA A 98 -5.86 3.44 3.88
N TYR A 99 -6.23 2.26 4.38
CA TYR A 99 -7.47 1.57 3.98
C TYR A 99 -8.71 2.10 4.70
N ARG A 100 -9.84 2.15 3.99
CA ARG A 100 -11.18 2.21 4.58
C ARG A 100 -11.70 0.79 4.69
N LEU A 101 -11.94 0.33 5.92
CA LEU A 101 -12.55 -0.98 6.15
C LEU A 101 -14.03 -0.82 6.44
N TYR A 102 -14.85 -1.57 5.70
CA TYR A 102 -16.27 -1.75 6.00
C TYR A 102 -16.40 -3.02 6.83
N ASN A 103 -16.78 -2.89 8.10
CA ASN A 103 -17.32 -4.06 8.78
C ASN A 103 -18.70 -4.36 8.17
N GLY A 104 -19.06 -5.64 8.00
CA GLY A 104 -20.36 -6.05 7.46
C GLY A 104 -21.58 -5.60 8.27
N GLN A 105 -21.37 -4.78 9.32
CA GLN A 105 -22.38 -4.18 10.18
C GLN A 105 -22.78 -2.75 9.75
N GLY A 106 -22.28 -2.27 8.60
CA GLY A 106 -22.66 -0.96 8.07
C GLY A 106 -22.04 0.22 8.81
N GLN A 107 -21.03 -0.01 9.66
CA GLN A 107 -20.28 1.08 10.26
C GLN A 107 -19.12 1.48 9.35
N ASN A 108 -19.25 2.66 8.77
CA ASN A 108 -18.22 3.32 7.98
C ASN A 108 -17.16 3.89 8.93
N LYS A 109 -16.30 3.04 9.50
CA LYS A 109 -15.23 3.45 10.41
C LYS A 109 -13.93 3.61 9.64
N LEU A 110 -13.42 4.83 9.55
CA LEU A 110 -12.07 5.08 9.05
C LEU A 110 -11.08 4.39 9.97
N LEU A 111 -10.11 3.66 9.40
CA LEU A 111 -8.98 3.18 10.19
C LEU A 111 -8.29 4.38 10.84
N VAL A 112 -8.01 4.26 12.13
CA VAL A 112 -7.15 5.22 12.81
C VAL A 112 -5.74 4.90 12.33
N GLY A 113 -5.09 5.87 11.68
CA GLY A 113 -3.69 5.72 11.29
C GLY A 113 -2.82 5.46 12.52
N ALA A 114 -1.81 4.61 12.36
CA ALA A 114 -0.80 4.39 13.37
C ALA A 114 -0.11 5.69 13.76
N GLN A 115 0.24 5.78 15.02
CA GLN A 115 0.95 6.93 15.57
C GLN A 115 2.43 6.84 15.17
N ASN A 116 3.07 7.99 14.91
CA ASN A 116 4.50 8.11 14.55
C ASN A 116 4.92 7.52 13.20
N VAL A 117 3.98 7.26 12.29
CA VAL A 117 4.29 6.87 10.89
C VAL A 117 4.20 8.09 9.97
N THR A 118 5.22 8.29 9.13
CA THR A 118 5.15 9.26 8.04
C THR A 118 4.36 8.63 6.89
N TYR A 119 3.15 9.12 6.66
CA TYR A 119 2.34 8.72 5.53
C TYR A 119 2.79 9.45 4.27
N LEU A 120 2.83 8.74 3.13
CA LEU A 120 2.91 9.41 1.83
C LEU A 120 1.76 10.41 1.70
N GLN A 121 2.03 11.57 1.11
CA GLN A 121 0.94 12.48 0.79
C GLN A 121 0.01 11.78 -0.19
N ASN A 122 -1.29 11.86 0.05
CA ASN A 122 -2.28 11.24 -0.83
C ASN A 122 -2.43 12.07 -2.12
N LYS A 123 -1.49 11.89 -3.06
CA LYS A 123 -1.56 12.43 -4.42
C LYS A 123 -2.05 11.34 -5.37
N TRP A 124 -2.89 11.72 -6.31
CA TRP A 124 -3.45 10.85 -7.33
C TRP A 124 -3.18 11.42 -8.71
N CYS A 125 -2.86 10.55 -9.67
CA CYS A 125 -2.83 10.92 -11.07
C CYS A 125 -4.13 10.48 -11.73
N SER A 126 -5.05 11.41 -11.96
CA SER A 126 -6.35 11.11 -12.59
C SER A 126 -6.38 11.61 -14.03
N PHE A 127 -7.27 11.03 -14.83
CA PHE A 127 -7.56 11.50 -16.18
C PHE A 127 -8.14 12.91 -16.12
N ASN A 128 -7.66 13.78 -17.00
CA ASN A 128 -8.15 15.14 -17.15
C ASN A 128 -9.40 15.18 -18.04
N PRO A 129 -10.61 15.39 -17.49
CA PRO A 129 -11.82 15.47 -18.30
C PRO A 129 -11.84 16.70 -19.22
N GLU A 130 -11.00 17.70 -18.95
CA GLU A 130 -10.88 18.91 -19.77
C GLU A 130 -9.85 18.76 -20.90
N ALA A 131 -9.23 17.58 -21.04
CA ALA A 131 -8.27 17.32 -22.09
C ALA A 131 -8.91 17.45 -23.48
N LYS A 132 -8.33 18.32 -24.32
CA LYS A 132 -8.87 18.63 -25.65
C LYS A 132 -8.46 17.61 -26.72
N ASP A 133 -7.34 16.91 -26.52
CA ASP A 133 -6.82 15.92 -27.46
C ASP A 133 -6.80 14.52 -26.82
N LEU A 134 -7.82 13.72 -27.16
CA LEU A 134 -7.95 12.33 -26.71
C LEU A 134 -7.36 11.31 -27.70
N THR A 135 -6.79 11.75 -28.82
CA THR A 135 -6.31 10.83 -29.87
C THR A 135 -5.21 9.90 -29.38
N LYS A 136 -4.50 10.29 -28.32
CA LYS A 136 -3.42 9.54 -27.70
C LYS A 136 -3.83 8.80 -26.43
N LEU A 137 -5.09 8.88 -26.01
CA LEU A 137 -5.55 8.32 -24.74
C LEU A 137 -5.23 6.83 -24.63
N ALA A 138 -5.63 6.04 -25.63
CA ALA A 138 -5.38 4.59 -25.64
C ALA A 138 -3.88 4.24 -25.53
N LYS A 139 -3.00 4.99 -26.20
CA LYS A 139 -1.55 4.76 -26.15
C LYS A 139 -0.95 5.11 -24.79
N ASN A 140 -1.45 6.16 -24.13
CA ASN A 140 -0.98 6.53 -22.80
C ASN A 140 -1.49 5.53 -21.74
N ILE A 141 -2.71 5.03 -21.88
CA ILE A 141 -3.23 3.94 -21.01
C ILE A 141 -2.39 2.68 -21.19
N ASP A 142 -2.13 2.26 -22.43
CA ASP A 142 -1.30 1.08 -22.75
C ASP A 142 0.12 1.23 -22.19
N PHE A 143 0.73 2.41 -22.33
CA PHE A 143 2.02 2.72 -21.72
C PHE A 143 1.98 2.60 -20.20
N ALA A 144 0.98 3.19 -19.54
CA ALA A 144 0.83 3.14 -18.09
C ALA A 144 0.70 1.68 -17.60
N CYS A 145 -0.14 0.88 -18.26
CA CYS A 145 -0.36 -0.52 -17.94
C CYS A 145 0.78 -1.46 -18.37
N THR A 146 1.67 -1.03 -19.26
CA THR A 146 2.90 -1.78 -19.57
C THR A 146 3.88 -1.74 -18.39
N TYR A 147 3.87 -0.66 -17.62
CA TYR A 147 4.82 -0.43 -16.52
C TYR A 147 4.17 -0.44 -15.13
N SER A 148 2.90 -0.84 -15.02
CA SER A 148 2.16 -0.95 -13.75
C SER A 148 1.08 -2.02 -13.83
N ASP A 149 0.47 -2.37 -12.70
CA ASP A 149 -0.56 -3.42 -12.65
C ASP A 149 -1.97 -2.87 -12.95
N CYS A 150 -2.47 -3.14 -14.16
CA CYS A 150 -3.83 -2.85 -14.58
C CYS A 150 -4.77 -4.06 -14.60
N THR A 151 -4.39 -5.21 -14.02
CA THR A 151 -5.20 -6.45 -14.05
C THR A 151 -6.59 -6.27 -13.44
N ALA A 152 -6.75 -5.32 -12.51
CA ALA A 152 -8.02 -4.95 -11.91
C ALA A 152 -9.06 -4.40 -12.91
N LEU A 153 -8.61 -3.89 -14.07
CA LEU A 153 -9.50 -3.43 -15.15
C LEU A 153 -9.99 -4.59 -16.05
N GLY A 154 -9.34 -5.74 -15.94
CA GLY A 154 -9.64 -6.94 -16.73
C GLY A 154 -11.08 -7.43 -16.54
N TYR A 155 -11.56 -8.21 -17.52
CA TYR A 155 -12.91 -8.79 -17.48
C TYR A 155 -13.11 -9.65 -16.23
N GLY A 156 -14.15 -9.35 -15.45
CA GLY A 156 -14.47 -10.06 -14.20
C GLY A 156 -13.70 -9.61 -12.95
N SER A 157 -12.77 -8.65 -13.07
CA SER A 157 -12.02 -8.08 -11.94
C SER A 157 -12.81 -7.01 -11.16
N SER A 158 -12.28 -6.58 -10.01
CA SER A 158 -12.91 -5.61 -9.09
C SER A 158 -13.23 -4.25 -9.72
N CYS A 159 -12.44 -3.80 -10.70
CA CYS A 159 -12.61 -2.51 -11.36
C CYS A 159 -13.17 -2.63 -12.78
N ASN A 160 -13.69 -3.80 -13.18
CA ASN A 160 -14.17 -4.03 -14.54
C ASN A 160 -15.38 -3.15 -14.95
N GLY A 161 -16.12 -2.64 -13.97
CA GLY A 161 -17.30 -1.78 -14.20
C GLY A 161 -17.02 -0.29 -14.39
N LEU A 162 -15.75 0.14 -14.41
CA LEU A 162 -15.40 1.55 -14.59
C LEU A 162 -15.71 2.03 -16.01
N ASP A 163 -16.10 3.31 -16.13
CA ASP A 163 -16.25 3.97 -17.42
C ASP A 163 -14.89 4.30 -18.06
N ALA A 164 -14.87 4.86 -19.27
CA ALA A 164 -13.62 5.15 -19.98
C ALA A 164 -12.68 6.09 -19.20
N ASN A 165 -13.25 7.07 -18.48
CA ASN A 165 -12.50 8.00 -17.66
C ASN A 165 -11.94 7.32 -16.41
N GLY A 166 -12.75 6.47 -15.77
CA GLY A 166 -12.34 5.66 -14.61
C GLY A 166 -11.23 4.68 -14.97
N ASN A 167 -11.32 4.01 -16.12
CA ASN A 167 -10.26 3.13 -16.61
C ASN A 167 -8.95 3.89 -16.87
N ALA A 168 -9.03 5.08 -17.48
CA ALA A 168 -7.87 5.94 -17.72
C ALA A 168 -7.24 6.44 -16.42
N SER A 169 -8.06 6.95 -15.49
CA SER A 169 -7.63 7.39 -14.16
C SER A 169 -6.98 6.27 -13.37
N TYR A 170 -7.54 5.06 -13.42
CA TYR A 170 -6.95 3.91 -12.76
C TYR A 170 -5.56 3.60 -13.33
N ALA A 171 -5.45 3.47 -14.66
CA ALA A 171 -4.17 3.19 -15.31
C ALA A 171 -3.10 4.25 -15.00
N PHE A 172 -3.45 5.53 -15.12
CA PHE A 172 -2.53 6.64 -14.83
C PHE A 172 -2.11 6.67 -13.37
N ASN A 173 -3.05 6.44 -12.44
CA ASN A 173 -2.72 6.39 -11.04
C ASN A 173 -1.83 5.19 -10.71
N MET A 174 -2.12 4.00 -11.24
CA MET A 174 -1.27 2.82 -11.01
C MET A 174 0.17 3.09 -11.44
N TYR A 175 0.38 3.68 -12.62
CA TYR A 175 1.70 4.10 -13.07
C TYR A 175 2.33 5.15 -12.15
N PHE A 176 1.58 6.17 -11.75
CA PHE A 176 2.06 7.22 -10.85
C PHE A 176 2.48 6.68 -9.47
N GLN A 177 1.71 5.75 -8.89
CA GLN A 177 2.01 5.15 -7.60
C GLN A 177 3.27 4.27 -7.67
N VAL A 178 3.45 3.44 -8.72
CA VAL A 178 4.69 2.65 -8.89
C VAL A 178 5.92 3.52 -9.21
N LYS A 179 5.71 4.79 -9.55
CA LYS A 179 6.75 5.81 -9.73
C LYS A 179 6.92 6.71 -8.51
N ASN A 180 6.52 6.24 -7.32
CA ASN A 180 6.68 6.97 -6.05
C ASN A 180 6.02 8.36 -6.06
N GLN A 181 4.93 8.52 -6.83
CA GLN A 181 4.21 9.79 -6.94
C GLN A 181 5.06 10.95 -7.48
N ASP A 182 6.06 10.65 -8.30
CA ASP A 182 6.81 11.65 -9.05
C ASP A 182 5.85 12.43 -9.96
N GLU A 183 5.82 13.76 -9.82
CA GLU A 183 4.92 14.63 -10.58
C GLU A 183 5.17 14.50 -12.10
N GLU A 184 6.40 14.17 -12.52
CA GLU A 184 6.71 13.90 -13.94
C GLU A 184 6.03 12.62 -14.45
N ALA A 185 5.79 11.63 -13.57
CA ALA A 185 5.10 10.40 -13.92
C ALA A 185 3.60 10.61 -14.16
N CYS A 186 3.05 11.78 -13.82
CA CYS A 186 1.67 12.16 -14.13
C CYS A 186 1.56 13.11 -15.35
N ILE A 187 2.61 13.25 -16.17
CA ILE A 187 2.58 14.08 -17.37
C ILE A 187 2.33 13.21 -18.60
N PHE A 188 1.06 12.89 -18.87
CA PHE A 188 0.66 12.18 -20.09
C PHE A 188 0.41 13.17 -21.25
N GLN A 189 0.73 12.72 -22.46
CA GLN A 189 0.71 13.60 -23.65
C GLN A 189 -0.68 14.18 -23.91
N GLY A 190 -0.77 15.46 -24.27
CA GLY A 190 -2.05 16.11 -24.58
C GLY A 190 -2.79 16.65 -23.36
N GLY A 191 -2.13 16.70 -22.19
CA GLY A 191 -2.75 17.18 -20.95
C GLY A 191 -3.83 16.22 -20.45
N LEU A 192 -3.64 14.92 -20.72
CA LEU A 192 -4.61 13.86 -20.43
C LEU A 192 -4.72 13.53 -18.95
N SER A 193 -3.86 14.06 -18.11
CA SER A 193 -3.76 13.74 -16.70
C SER A 193 -3.51 14.97 -15.85
N LEU A 194 -3.91 14.91 -14.58
CA LEU A 194 -3.56 15.90 -13.57
C LEU A 194 -3.30 15.23 -12.23
N VAL A 195 -2.45 15.87 -11.43
CA VAL A 195 -2.23 15.47 -10.05
C VAL A 195 -3.29 16.12 -9.17
N GLU A 196 -4.06 15.29 -8.46
CA GLU A 196 -5.08 15.74 -7.51
C GLU A 196 -4.68 15.36 -6.08
N ALA A 197 -4.85 16.30 -5.15
CA ALA A 197 -4.81 16.00 -3.73
C ALA A 197 -6.17 15.41 -3.30
N LEU A 198 -6.14 14.28 -2.61
CA LEU A 198 -7.27 13.40 -2.26
C LEU A 198 -8.69 14.02 -2.31
N LYS A 199 -9.49 13.58 -3.29
CA LYS A 199 -10.94 13.37 -3.14
C LYS A 199 -11.24 11.87 -3.31
N ILE A 200 -11.08 11.13 -2.21
CA ILE A 200 -11.63 9.79 -1.90
C ILE A 200 -11.86 8.87 -3.13
N PHE A 201 -10.86 8.07 -3.53
CA PHE A 201 -11.06 6.81 -4.27
C PHE A 201 -9.98 5.79 -3.86
N ALA A 202 -10.32 4.49 -3.90
CA ALA A 202 -9.58 3.35 -3.30
C ALA A 202 -9.05 2.36 -4.37
N PHE A 203 -8.26 1.34 -3.92
CA PHE A 203 -7.81 0.06 -4.54
C PHE A 203 -6.26 -0.08 -4.73
N VAL A 204 -5.50 -0.93 -3.98
CA VAL A 204 -5.15 -2.42 -4.06
C VAL A 204 -3.91 -2.71 -4.95
N HIS A 205 -2.91 -3.61 -4.72
CA HIS A 205 -2.45 -4.54 -3.65
C HIS A 205 -0.92 -4.76 -3.77
N VAL A 206 -0.15 -4.90 -2.68
CA VAL A 206 1.08 -5.74 -2.59
C VAL A 206 1.33 -6.15 -1.12
N ILE A 207 1.00 -7.39 -0.71
CA ILE A 207 1.69 -8.13 0.37
C ILE A 207 1.65 -9.64 0.04
N THR A 208 2.82 -10.27 -0.01
CA THR A 208 3.04 -11.71 0.26
C THR A 208 4.36 -11.99 0.99
N TYR A 209 5.03 -11.00 1.60
CA TYR A 209 6.46 -11.12 1.91
C TYR A 209 6.88 -11.02 3.38
N LEU A 210 5.95 -11.03 4.34
CA LEU A 210 6.29 -11.16 5.76
C LEU A 210 5.69 -12.48 6.28
N GLU A 211 6.46 -13.24 7.05
CA GLU A 211 6.05 -14.57 7.55
C GLU A 211 4.96 -14.47 8.63
N GLU A 212 4.11 -15.50 8.65
CA GLU A 212 3.16 -15.85 9.73
C GLU A 212 3.90 -16.51 10.92
#